data_AF-A0A849PVC2-F1
#
_entry.id   AF-A0A849PVC2-F1
#
_cell.length_a   1.000
_cell.length_b   1.000
_cell.length_c   1.000
_cell.angle_alpha   90.00
_cell.angle_beta   90.00
_cell.angle_gamma   90.00
#
_symmetry.space_group_name_H-M   'P 1'
#
loop_
_entity.id
_entity.type
_entity.pdbx_description
1 polymer ?
#
loop_
_entity_poly.entity_id
_entity_poly.type
_entity_poly.pdbx_seq_one_letter_code
_entity_poly.pdbx_strand_id
1 'polypeptide(L)'
;MDSVQTDQDENIVKVKLNLDFYSVEDVLAATKDFFDLGQINMAVDDKNNNVIITISPKDKADRLETIGYEFCNYVLGMTKNR
;
A
#
# COMPACT_ATOMS: atom_id res chain seq x y z
N MET A 1 4.02 -5.40 12.11
CA MET A 1 5.16 -5.65 11.20
C MET A 1 4.67 -5.42 9.79
N ASP A 2 5.35 -4.55 9.05
CA ASP A 2 4.98 -4.21 7.69
C ASP A 2 5.34 -5.36 6.75
N SER A 3 4.53 -5.58 5.71
CA SER A 3 4.80 -6.64 4.73
C SER A 3 4.26 -6.29 3.36
N VAL A 4 5.01 -6.67 2.33
CA VAL A 4 4.58 -6.65 0.93
C VAL A 4 4.42 -8.10 0.48
N GLN A 5 3.28 -8.42 -0.11
CA GLN A 5 3.00 -9.71 -0.73
C GLN A 5 2.50 -9.48 -2.15
N THR A 6 2.86 -10.35 -3.07
CA THR A 6 2.45 -10.23 -4.48
C THR A 6 1.81 -11.49 -4.98
N ASP A 7 0.81 -11.33 -5.83
CA ASP A 7 0.20 -12.39 -6.62
C ASP A 7 0.43 -12.06 -8.11
N GLN A 8 1.33 -12.80 -8.76
CA GLN A 8 1.67 -12.58 -10.17
C GLN A 8 0.57 -13.01 -11.13
N ASP A 9 -0.23 -14.01 -10.74
CA ASP A 9 -1.31 -14.53 -11.58
C ASP A 9 -2.48 -13.55 -11.58
N GLU A 10 -2.80 -12.97 -10.42
CA GLU A 10 -3.85 -11.96 -10.28
C GLU A 10 -3.38 -10.53 -10.61
N ASN A 11 -2.07 -10.31 -10.81
CA ASN A 11 -1.45 -8.98 -10.98
C ASN A 11 -1.76 -8.04 -9.80
N ILE A 12 -1.58 -8.55 -8.57
CA ILE A 12 -1.94 -7.85 -7.33
C ILE A 12 -0.74 -7.70 -6.41
N VAL A 13 -0.66 -6.55 -5.75
CA VAL A 13 0.22 -6.30 -4.61
C VAL A 13 -0.63 -6.05 -3.37
N LYS A 14 -0.30 -6.71 -2.27
CA LYS A 14 -0.87 -6.45 -0.94
C LYS A 14 0.21 -5.86 -0.05
N VAL A 15 -0.04 -4.66 0.45
CA VAL A 15 0.82 -3.98 1.42
C VAL A 15 0.08 -3.94 2.76
N LYS A 16 0.75 -4.39 3.81
CA LYS A 16 0.25 -4.32 5.18
C LYS A 16 1.10 -3.33 5.96
N LEU A 17 0.48 -2.32 6.55
CA LEU A 17 1.12 -1.26 7.33
C LEU A 17 0.60 -1.26 8.77
N ASN A 18 1.48 -1.18 9.75
CA ASN A 18 1.10 -1.14 11.16
C ASN A 18 0.71 0.28 11.62
N LEU A 19 -0.50 0.43 12.17
CA LEU A 19 -1.04 1.71 12.64
C LEU A 19 -0.35 2.28 13.90
N ASP A 20 0.54 1.51 14.53
CA ASP A 20 1.47 2.01 15.55
C ASP A 20 2.47 3.04 14.97
N PHE A 21 2.73 2.96 13.65
CA PHE A 21 3.74 3.78 12.97
C PHE A 21 3.15 4.72 11.91
N TYR A 22 2.02 4.35 11.32
CA TYR A 22 1.38 5.12 10.25
C TYR A 22 -0.03 5.57 10.67
N SER A 23 -0.44 6.75 10.26
CA SER A 23 -1.83 7.18 10.42
C SER A 23 -2.70 6.70 9.26
N VAL A 24 -3.95 6.35 9.54
CA VAL A 24 -4.96 6.01 8.51
C VAL A 24 -5.07 7.14 7.47
N GLU A 25 -4.94 8.40 7.90
CA GLU A 25 -5.02 9.57 7.03
C GLU A 25 -3.87 9.66 6.04
N ASP A 26 -2.62 9.44 6.48
CA ASP A 26 -1.45 9.48 5.59
C ASP A 26 -1.51 8.34 4.58
N VAL A 27 -1.93 7.15 5.02
CA VAL A 27 -2.11 6.00 4.12
C VAL A 27 -3.22 6.29 3.10
N LEU A 28 -4.34 6.86 3.52
CA LEU A 28 -5.43 7.23 2.63
C LEU A 28 -4.99 8.30 1.61
N ALA A 29 -4.20 9.29 2.04
CA ALA A 29 -3.65 10.29 1.14
C ALA A 29 -2.73 9.63 0.08
N ALA A 30 -1.83 8.75 0.50
CA ALA A 30 -0.98 7.98 -0.42
C ALA A 30 -1.77 7.15 -1.43
N THR A 31 -2.89 6.52 -1.03
CA THR A 31 -3.74 5.77 -1.98
C THR A 31 -4.36 6.64 -3.07
N LYS A 32 -4.63 7.93 -2.79
CA LYS A 32 -5.15 8.87 -3.79
C LYS A 32 -4.07 9.26 -4.79
N ASP A 33 -2.85 9.49 -4.32
CA ASP A 33 -1.73 9.88 -5.17
C ASP A 33 -1.25 8.72 -6.07
N PHE A 34 -1.41 7.47 -5.60
CA PHE A 34 -1.07 6.27 -6.38
C PHE A 34 -2.19 5.78 -7.31
N PHE A 35 -3.37 6.43 -7.32
CA PHE A 35 -4.53 5.97 -8.09
C PHE A 35 -4.29 5.92 -9.60
N ASP A 36 -3.34 6.71 -10.11
CA ASP A 36 -2.97 6.71 -11.52
C ASP A 36 -2.30 5.39 -11.97
N LEU A 37 -1.66 4.67 -11.04
CA LEU A 37 -0.98 3.40 -11.30
C LEU A 37 -1.95 2.22 -11.42
N GLY A 38 -3.16 2.31 -10.86
CA GLY A 38 -4.07 1.17 -10.81
C GLY A 38 -5.26 1.34 -9.88
N GLN A 39 -6.06 0.29 -9.79
CA GLN A 39 -7.11 0.21 -8.78
C GLN A 39 -6.47 -0.05 -7.42
N ILE A 40 -6.81 0.77 -6.42
CA ILE A 40 -6.31 0.62 -5.06
C ILE A 40 -7.49 0.47 -4.12
N ASN A 41 -7.47 -0.58 -3.31
CA ASN A 41 -8.45 -0.83 -2.25
C ASN A 41 -7.74 -0.80 -0.89
N MET A 42 -8.38 -0.18 0.09
CA MET A 42 -7.89 -0.06 1.45
C MET A 42 -8.88 -0.69 2.43
N ALA A 43 -8.39 -1.51 3.34
CA ALA A 43 -9.16 -2.08 4.44
C ALA A 43 -8.42 -1.85 5.76
N VAL A 44 -9.13 -1.38 6.78
CA VAL A 44 -8.59 -1.26 8.14
C VAL A 44 -8.88 -2.56 8.88
N ASP A 45 -7.85 -3.15 9.46
CA ASP A 45 -7.93 -4.33 10.32
C ASP A 45 -7.70 -3.91 11.78
N ASP A 46 -8.78 -3.44 12.42
CA ASP A 46 -8.76 -2.96 13.80
C ASP A 46 -8.28 -4.04 14.78
N LYS A 47 -8.54 -5.33 14.50
CA LYS A 47 -8.14 -6.43 15.38
C LYS A 47 -6.64 -6.58 15.48
N ASN A 48 -5.94 -6.32 14.38
CA ASN A 48 -4.49 -6.46 14.30
C ASN A 48 -3.76 -5.11 14.31
N ASN A 49 -4.48 -3.99 14.46
CA ASN A 49 -3.97 -2.63 14.37
C ASN A 49 -3.18 -2.35 13.08
N ASN A 50 -3.71 -2.76 11.92
CA ASN A 50 -3.04 -2.54 10.64
C ASN A 50 -4.00 -1.99 9.59
N VAL A 51 -3.43 -1.44 8.53
CA VAL A 51 -4.12 -1.17 7.27
C VAL A 51 -3.58 -2.14 6.22
N ILE A 52 -4.49 -2.69 5.42
CA ILE A 52 -4.20 -3.55 4.28
C ILE A 52 -4.56 -2.79 3.01
N ILE A 53 -3.57 -2.57 2.17
CA ILE A 53 -3.70 -1.94 0.86
C ILE A 53 -3.55 -3.00 -0.21
N THR A 54 -4.49 -3.07 -1.13
CA THR A 54 -4.44 -3.94 -2.31
C THR A 54 -4.32 -3.05 -3.53
N ILE A 55 -3.23 -3.20 -4.29
CA ILE A 55 -2.95 -2.45 -5.52
C ILE A 55 -3.04 -3.43 -6.68
N SER A 56 -3.89 -3.10 -7.66
CA SER A 56 -4.04 -3.82 -8.92
C SER A 56 -3.62 -2.88 -10.05
N PRO A 57 -2.37 -2.96 -10.54
CA PRO A 57 -1.88 -2.10 -11.60
C PRO A 57 -2.70 -2.25 -12.88
N LYS A 58 -2.82 -1.18 -13.68
CA LYS A 58 -3.60 -1.20 -14.94
C LYS A 58 -3.03 -2.19 -15.96
N ASP A 59 -1.71 -2.24 -16.05
CA ASP A 59 -0.98 -3.14 -16.93
C ASP A 59 -0.37 -4.30 -16.13
N LYS A 60 -0.10 -5.42 -16.81
CA LYS A 60 0.62 -6.52 -16.19
C LYS A 60 2.02 -6.04 -15.81
N ALA A 61 2.26 -5.90 -14.51
CA ALA A 61 3.50 -5.32 -14.03
C ALA A 61 4.55 -6.43 -13.88
N ASP A 62 5.66 -6.30 -14.59
CA ASP A 62 6.79 -7.23 -14.46
C ASP A 62 7.45 -7.17 -13.07
N ARG A 63 7.15 -6.12 -12.27
CA ARG A 63 7.78 -5.82 -10.98
C ARG A 63 6.77 -5.39 -9.91
N LEU A 64 5.78 -6.24 -9.63
CA LEU A 64 4.77 -6.04 -8.59
C LEU A 64 5.38 -5.71 -7.20
N GLU A 65 6.44 -6.41 -6.80
CA GLU A 65 7.09 -6.15 -5.51
C GLU A 65 7.62 -4.72 -5.40
N THR A 66 8.19 -4.20 -6.49
CA THR A 66 8.70 -2.82 -6.54
C THR A 66 7.60 -1.81 -6.28
N ILE A 67 6.41 -2.00 -6.85
CA ILE A 67 5.23 -1.14 -6.61
C ILE A 67 4.87 -1.12 -5.12
N GLY A 68 4.87 -2.30 -4.47
CA GLY A 68 4.59 -2.40 -3.04
C GLY A 68 5.60 -1.64 -2.19
N TYR A 69 6.90 -1.78 -2.48
CA TYR A 69 7.95 -1.06 -1.76
C TYR A 69 7.93 0.44 -2.03
N GLU A 70 7.67 0.87 -3.27
CA GLU A 70 7.50 2.28 -3.62
C GLU A 70 6.33 2.91 -2.86
N PHE A 71 5.21 2.20 -2.76
CA PHE A 71 4.06 2.64 -1.96
C PHE A 71 4.44 2.79 -0.47
N CYS A 72 5.11 1.78 0.13
CA CYS A 72 5.59 1.87 1.51
C CYS A 72 6.51 3.08 1.74
N ASN A 73 7.46 3.29 0.83
CA ASN A 73 8.41 4.41 0.92
C ASN A 73 7.70 5.76 0.79
N TYR A 74 6.70 5.84 -0.07
CA TYR A 74 5.90 7.04 -0.24
C TYR A 74 5.16 7.39 1.05
N VAL A 75 4.43 6.44 1.64
CA VAL A 75 3.75 6.62 2.93
C VAL A 75 4.74 7.05 4.01
N LEU A 76 5.90 6.38 4.10
CA LEU A 76 6.94 6.73 5.07
C LEU A 76 7.45 8.17 4.90
N GLY A 77 7.60 8.63 3.66
CA GLY A 77 7.98 10.01 3.33
C GLY A 77 6.92 11.02 3.77
N MET A 78 5.64 10.68 3.67
CA MET A 78 4.54 11.52 4.16
C MET A 78 4.55 11.63 5.70
N THR A 79 4.73 10.50 6.39
CA THR A 79 4.73 10.46 7.86
C THR A 79 5.91 11.20 8.48
N LYS A 80 7.09 11.21 7.85
CA LYS A 80 8.29 11.91 8.35
C LYS A 80 8.27 13.43 8.19
N ASN A 81 7.41 13.97 7.32
CA ASN A 81 7.30 15.41 7.06
C ASN A 81 6.20 16.09 7.91
N ARG A 82 5.81 15.48 9.03
CA ARG A 82 4.90 16.07 10.04
C ARG A 82 5.66 16.86 11.10
#